data_AF-A0A0F9D380-F1
#
_entry.id   AF-A0A0F9D380-F1
#
_cell.length_a   1.000
_cell.length_b   1.000
_cell.length_c   1.000
_cell.angle_alpha   90.00
_cell.angle_beta   90.00
_cell.angle_gamma   90.00
#
_symmetry.space_group_name_H-M   'P 1'
#
loop_
_entity.id
_entity.type
_entity.pdbx_description
1 polymer ?
#
loop_
_entity_poly.entity_id
_entity_poly.type
_entity_poly.pdbx_seq_one_letter_code
_entity_poly.pdbx_strand_id
1 'polypeptide(L)' 'YPQDSPGGWNIIGNCSVPMFDPKKEAPCFVNIGDKVQFYAIERAEYDLHKIEGEVGIYKVEKIMLDA' A
#
# COMPACT_ATOMS: atom_id res chain seq x y z
N TYR A 1 2.32 8.00 -2.99
CA TYR A 1 1.06 8.73 -2.82
C TYR A 1 -0.07 7.92 -3.45
N PRO A 2 -1.29 7.95 -2.91
CA PRO A 2 -2.41 7.11 -3.39
C PRO A 2 -2.98 7.55 -4.75
N GLN A 3 -2.72 8.78 -5.18
CA GLN A 3 -3.16 9.33 -6.45
C GLN A 3 -2.13 10.34 -6.96
N ASP A 4 -2.18 10.64 -8.26
CA ASP A 4 -1.35 11.68 -8.86
C ASP A 4 -1.84 13.06 -8.41
N SER A 5 -1.02 13.72 -7.59
CA SER A 5 -1.29 15.06 -7.09
C SER A 5 0.03 15.81 -6.89
N PRO A 6 0.01 17.16 -6.89
CA PRO A 6 1.17 17.94 -6.47
C PRO A 6 1.65 17.49 -5.08
N GLY A 7 2.96 17.37 -4.91
CA GLY A 7 3.59 16.93 -3.66
C GLY A 7 4.89 17.69 -3.42
N GLY A 8 5.18 18.00 -2.15
CA GLY A 8 6.38 18.74 -1.74
C GLY A 8 7.42 17.92 -0.99
N TRP A 9 7.21 16.61 -0.85
CA TRP A 9 8.12 15.74 -0.10
C TRP A 9 9.07 15.00 -1.04
N ASN A 10 10.24 14.64 -0.52
CA ASN A 10 11.20 13.81 -1.26
C ASN A 10 10.67 12.39 -1.45
N ILE A 11 10.73 11.90 -2.68
CA ILE A 11 10.33 10.53 -3.02
C ILE A 11 11.47 9.57 -2.68
N ILE A 12 11.21 8.62 -1.78
CA ILE A 12 12.16 7.58 -1.36
C ILE A 12 11.80 6.18 -1.86
N GLY A 13 10.63 6.03 -2.48
CA GLY A 13 10.09 4.75 -2.92
C GLY A 13 8.61 4.84 -3.29
N ASN A 14 8.06 3.71 -3.71
CA ASN A 14 6.65 3.58 -4.10
C ASN A 14 6.12 2.20 -3.64
N CYS A 15 4.87 2.15 -3.19
CA CYS A 15 4.20 0.89 -2.85
C CYS A 15 3.60 0.29 -4.12
N SER A 16 3.86 -0.99 -4.37
CA SER A 16 3.32 -1.70 -5.55
C SER A 16 1.80 -1.83 -5.53
N VAL A 17 1.19 -1.77 -4.34
CA VAL A 17 -0.25 -1.94 -4.17
C VAL A 17 -0.97 -0.64 -3.81
N PRO A 18 -2.20 -0.42 -4.34
CA PRO A 18 -3.01 0.74 -3.99
C PRO A 18 -3.39 0.73 -2.51
N MET A 19 -3.02 1.79 -1.78
CA MET A 19 -3.34 1.96 -0.36
C MET A 19 -4.71 2.63 -0.12
N PHE A 20 -5.33 3.15 -1.19
CA PHE A 20 -6.63 3.82 -1.18
C PHE A 20 -7.47 3.40 -2.39
N ASP A 21 -8.74 3.07 -2.18
CA ASP A 21 -9.72 2.81 -3.24
C ASP A 21 -11.09 3.40 -2.86
N PRO A 22 -11.55 4.48 -3.51
CA PRO A 22 -12.80 5.14 -3.17
C PRO A 22 -14.05 4.32 -3.47
N LYS A 23 -13.93 3.19 -4.19
CA LYS A 23 -15.05 2.31 -4.52
C LYS A 23 -15.31 1.26 -3.44
N LYS A 24 -14.38 1.05 -2.50
CA LYS A 24 -14.54 0.09 -1.40
C LYS A 24 -15.29 0.71 -0.21
N GLU A 25 -16.02 -0.12 0.52
CA GLU A 25 -16.70 0.28 1.77
C GLU A 25 -15.70 0.83 2.80
N ALA A 26 -14.53 0.18 2.91
CA ALA A 26 -13.37 0.68 3.64
C ALA A 26 -12.31 1.15 2.62
N PRO A 27 -12.26 2.46 2.30
CA PRO A 27 -11.43 2.95 1.21
C PRO A 27 -9.94 2.99 1.56
N CYS A 28 -9.58 2.99 2.84
CA CYS A 28 -8.20 2.93 3.31
C CYS A 28 -7.95 1.59 4.00
N PHE A 29 -6.80 0.97 3.73
CA PHE A 29 -6.36 -0.24 4.45
C PHE A 29 -5.88 0.04 5.89
N VAL A 30 -5.26 1.22 6.09
CA VAL A 30 -4.72 1.65 7.37
C VAL A 30 -5.71 2.56 8.10
N ASN A 31 -5.79 2.39 9.42
CA ASN A 31 -6.59 3.21 10.33
C ASN A 31 -5.72 4.11 11.19
N ILE A 32 -6.33 5.12 11.80
CA ILE A 32 -5.67 5.96 12.81
C ILE A 32 -5.19 5.07 13.96
N GLY A 33 -3.91 5.20 14.32
CA GLY A 33 -3.27 4.39 15.37
C GLY A 33 -2.55 3.14 14.86
N ASP A 34 -2.75 2.74 13.60
CA ASP A 34 -1.98 1.65 13.00
C ASP A 34 -0.50 2.04 12.88
N LYS A 35 0.38 1.05 13.03
CA LYS A 35 1.81 1.15 12.72
C LYS A 35 2.06 0.59 11.32
N VAL A 36 2.90 1.28 10.55
CA VAL A 36 3.27 0.88 9.18
C VAL A 36 4.75 0.53 9.15
N GLN A 37 5.07 -0.60 8.53
CA GLN A 37 6.45 -1.04 8.26
C GLN A 37 6.62 -1.25 6.76
N PHE A 38 7.72 -0.75 6.22
CA PHE A 38 8.13 -1.01 4.84
C PHE A 38 9.26 -2.04 4.82
N TYR A 39 9.28 -2.86 3.78
CA TYR A 39 10.40 -3.74 3.45
C TYR A 39 10.77 -3.51 1.99
N ALA A 40 12.06 -3.68 1.67
CA ALA A 40 12.56 -3.54 0.31
C ALA A 40 12.17 -4.78 -0.50
N ILE A 41 11.76 -4.57 -1.75
CA ILE A 41 11.44 -5.61 -2.72
C ILE A 41 12.15 -5.31 -4.04
N GLU A 42 12.39 -6.36 -4.82
CA GLU A 42 12.95 -6.23 -6.16
C GLU A 42 11.92 -5.68 -7.15
N ARG A 43 12.40 -5.15 -8.28
CA ARG A 43 11.49 -4.56 -9.29
C ARG A 43 10.51 -5.57 -9.87
N ALA A 44 10.95 -6.82 -10.09
CA ALA A 44 10.08 -7.87 -10.61
C ALA A 44 8.95 -8.21 -9.63
N GLU A 45 9.25 -8.23 -8.32
CA GLU A 45 8.26 -8.45 -7.26
C GLU A 45 7.29 -7.26 -7.17
N TYR A 46 7.78 -6.04 -7.31
CA TYR A 46 6.92 -4.84 -7.40
C TYR A 46 5.91 -4.95 -8.55
N ASP A 47 6.35 -5.35 -9.74
CA ASP A 47 5.47 -5.48 -10.91
C ASP A 47 4.44 -6.60 -10.73
N LEU A 48 4.84 -7.72 -10.13
CA LEU A 48 3.93 -8.81 -9.79
C LEU A 48 2.86 -8.35 -8.79
N HIS A 49 3.26 -7.76 -7.67
CA HIS A 49 2.34 -7.26 -6.64
C HIS A 49 1.36 -6.23 -7.19
N LYS A 50 1.81 -5.39 -8.14
CA LYS A 50 0.94 -4.42 -8.79
C LYS A 50 -0.19 -5.10 -9.56
N ILE A 51 0.13 -6.12 -10.37
CA ILE A 51 -0.87 -6.90 -11.11
C ILE A 51 -1.82 -7.59 -10.12
N GLU A 52 -1.28 -8.23 -9.09
CA GLU A 52 -2.07 -8.92 -8.05
C GLU A 52 -2.99 -7.95 -7.28
N GLY A 53 -2.54 -6.73 -7.03
CA GLY A 53 -3.32 -5.68 -6.39
C GLY A 53 -4.47 -5.18 -7.28
N GLU A 54 -4.22 -5.02 -8.58
CA GLU A 54 -5.24 -4.61 -9.57
C GLU A 54 -6.35 -5.66 -9.74
N VAL A 55 -6.00 -6.95 -9.68
CA VAL A 55 -7.00 -8.04 -9.74
C VAL A 55 -7.56 -8.44 -8.37
N GLY A 56 -7.10 -7.78 -7.29
CA GLY A 56 -7.63 -7.96 -5.93
C GLY A 56 -7.22 -9.26 -5.23
N ILE A 57 -6.13 -9.90 -5.66
CA ILE A 57 -5.63 -11.14 -5.04
C ILE A 57 -4.43 -10.92 -4.11
N TYR A 58 -3.76 -9.76 -4.20
CA TYR A 58 -2.69 -9.43 -3.27
C TYR A 58 -3.22 -9.26 -1.85
N LYS A 59 -2.60 -9.95 -0.88
CA LYS A 59 -2.96 -9.88 0.53
C LYS A 59 -1.94 -9.06 1.29
N VAL A 60 -2.33 -7.84 1.67
CA VAL A 60 -1.53 -7.02 2.58
C VAL A 60 -1.59 -7.63 3.98
N GLU A 61 -0.43 -7.79 4.61
CA GLU A 61 -0.34 -8.29 5.98
C GLU A 61 -0.81 -7.24 6.98
N LYS A 62 -1.71 -7.64 7.89
CA LYS A 62 -2.10 -6.86 9.06
C LYS A 62 -2.00 -7.74 10.28
N ILE A 63 -1.08 -7.41 11.18
CA ILE A 63 -0.83 -8.15 12.42
C ILE A 63 -1.31 -7.32 13.61
N MET A 64 -1.95 -7.98 14.58
CA MET A 64 -2.23 -7.37 15.87
C MET A 64 -0.97 -7.45 16.72
N LEU A 65 -0.54 -6.31 17.24
CA LEU A 65 0.57 -6.25 18.19
C LEU A 65 -0.04 -6.28 19.58
N ASP A 66 0.24 -7.34 20.33
CA ASP A 66 -0.05 -7.37 21.77
C ASP A 66 0.90 -6.38 22.46
N ALA A 67 0.34 -5.43 23.20
CA ALA A 67 1.08 -4.40 23.93
C ALA A 67 1.36 -4.84 25.37
#